data_AF-A0A969WEI7-F1
#
_entry.id   AF-A0A969WEI7-F1
#
_cell.length_a   1.000
_cell.length_b   1.000
_cell.length_c   1.000
_cell.angle_alpha   90.00
_cell.angle_beta   90.00
_cell.angle_gamma   90.00
#
_symmetry.space_group_name_H-M   'P 1'
#
loop_
_entity.id
_entity.type
_entity.pdbx_description
1 polymer ?
#
loop_
_entity_poly.entity_id
_entity_poly.type
_entity_poly.pdbx_seq_one_letter_code
_entity_poly.pdbx_strand_id
1 'polypeptide(L)'
;MTRIDFYILPDGGAAGAPVATACRLCEKATAGGHRIYVNVPDEAIAGDLDDALWSLRQGGFIPHERYDGEPLDEPLPSVLIGAVEPPDSHHGIMLNLGLEVPDFFSRFERVLEIVAADPQARAMSRERYKFYRDRGYELATHKL
;
A
#
# COMPACT_ATOMS: atom_id res chain seq x y z
N MET A 1 15.54 10.29 2.19
CA MET A 1 14.31 11.06 2.41
C MET A 1 13.18 10.28 1.79
N THR A 2 12.05 10.11 2.48
CA THR A 2 10.92 9.34 1.96
C THR A 2 10.38 9.94 0.66
N ARG A 3 10.21 9.12 -0.38
CA ARG A 3 9.56 9.51 -1.63
C ARG A 3 8.09 9.07 -1.62
N ILE A 4 7.19 9.92 -2.11
CA ILE A 4 5.75 9.62 -2.19
C ILE A 4 5.30 9.56 -3.65
N ASP A 5 4.67 8.45 -4.05
CA ASP A 5 4.09 8.26 -5.37
C ASP A 5 2.57 8.09 -5.26
N PHE A 6 1.82 8.97 -5.92
CA PHE A 6 0.35 8.88 -6.01
C PHE A 6 -0.04 8.12 -7.28
N TYR A 7 -0.76 7.01 -7.13
CA TYR A 7 -1.34 6.22 -8.21
C TYR A 7 -2.82 6.54 -8.34
N ILE A 8 -3.15 7.31 -9.37
CA ILE A 8 -4.49 7.78 -9.67
C ILE A 8 -5.21 6.75 -10.53
N LEU A 9 -6.28 6.16 -9.98
CA LEU A 9 -7.14 5.26 -10.72
C LEU A 9 -8.07 6.05 -11.68
N PRO A 10 -8.45 5.44 -12.82
CA PRO A 10 -9.38 6.05 -13.76
C PRO A 10 -10.80 6.10 -13.18
N ASP A 11 -11.56 7.11 -13.61
CA ASP A 11 -12.96 7.24 -13.21
C ASP A 11 -13.81 6.10 -13.78
N GLY A 12 -14.88 5.72 -13.08
CA GLY A 12 -15.76 4.60 -13.50
C GLY A 12 -15.12 3.21 -13.36
N GLY A 13 -13.98 3.09 -12.68
CA GLY A 13 -13.37 1.80 -12.36
C GLY A 13 -14.25 0.92 -11.45
N ALA A 14 -14.02 -0.39 -11.49
CA ALA A 14 -14.71 -1.34 -10.63
C ALA A 14 -14.37 -1.09 -9.14
N ALA A 15 -15.28 -1.45 -8.23
CA ALA A 15 -15.08 -1.29 -6.79
C ALA A 15 -13.78 -1.95 -6.28
N GLY A 16 -13.40 -3.11 -6.84
CA GLY A 16 -12.15 -3.81 -6.51
C GLY A 16 -10.87 -3.24 -7.16
N ALA A 17 -10.95 -2.14 -7.92
CA ALA A 17 -9.79 -1.57 -8.61
C ALA A 17 -8.63 -1.14 -7.68
N PRO A 18 -8.86 -0.59 -6.46
CA PRO A 18 -7.80 -0.32 -5.50
C PRO A 18 -7.03 -1.58 -5.08
N VAL A 19 -7.76 -2.63 -4.66
CA VAL A 19 -7.17 -3.92 -4.26
C VAL A 19 -6.40 -4.55 -5.43
N ALA A 20 -7.00 -4.62 -6.62
CA ALA A 20 -6.32 -5.14 -7.80
C ALA A 20 -5.05 -4.35 -8.17
N THR A 21 -5.06 -3.04 -7.95
CA THR A 21 -3.86 -2.20 -8.15
C THR A 21 -2.83 -2.45 -7.07
N ALA A 22 -3.24 -2.61 -5.81
CA ALA A 22 -2.34 -2.98 -4.72
C ALA A 22 -1.64 -4.31 -5.01
N CYS A 23 -2.36 -5.34 -5.45
CA CYS A 23 -1.73 -6.62 -5.81
C CYS A 23 -0.66 -6.48 -6.89
N ARG A 24 -0.94 -5.70 -7.95
CA ARG A 24 0.05 -5.43 -9.02
C ARG A 24 1.27 -4.67 -8.54
N LEU A 25 1.09 -3.74 -7.60
CA LEU A 25 2.20 -2.99 -7.01
C LEU A 25 3.02 -3.86 -6.05
N CYS A 26 2.38 -4.73 -5.28
CA CYS A 26 3.05 -5.75 -4.48
C CYS A 26 3.88 -6.68 -5.36
N GLU A 27 3.31 -7.24 -6.44
CA GLU A 27 4.05 -8.10 -7.38
C GLU A 27 5.27 -7.39 -7.96
N LYS A 28 5.12 -6.13 -8.37
CA LYS A 28 6.23 -5.34 -8.89
C LYS A 28 7.31 -5.09 -7.85
N ALA A 29 6.93 -4.80 -6.60
CA ALA A 29 7.87 -4.58 -5.51
C ALA A 29 8.64 -5.85 -5.16
N THR A 30 7.95 -6.98 -5.00
CA THR A 30 8.55 -8.27 -4.65
C THR A 30 9.43 -8.80 -5.78
N ALA A 31 9.03 -8.63 -7.05
CA ALA A 31 9.89 -8.94 -8.21
C ALA A 31 11.17 -8.09 -8.26
N GLY A 32 11.14 -6.89 -7.66
CA GLY A 32 12.32 -6.04 -7.46
C GLY A 32 13.16 -6.38 -6.23
N GLY A 33 12.80 -7.42 -5.47
CA GLY A 33 13.50 -7.81 -4.24
C GLY A 33 13.15 -6.95 -3.01
N HIS A 34 12.11 -6.14 -3.08
CA HIS A 34 11.66 -5.32 -1.96
C HIS A 34 10.60 -6.03 -1.13
N ARG A 35 10.67 -5.84 0.19
CA ARG A 35 9.54 -6.11 1.09
C ARG A 35 8.63 -4.89 1.13
N ILE A 36 7.32 -5.14 1.21
CA ILE A 36 6.29 -4.11 1.16
C ILE A 36 5.30 -4.30 2.31
N TYR A 37 4.95 -3.20 2.95
CA TYR A 37 3.86 -3.13 3.91
C TYR A 37 2.65 -2.48 3.26
N VAL A 38 1.49 -3.13 3.35
CA VAL A 38 0.22 -2.58 2.88
C VAL A 38 -0.61 -2.13 4.09
N ASN A 39 -0.70 -0.82 4.25
CA ASN A 39 -1.56 -0.19 5.26
C ASN A 39 -3.02 -0.22 4.78
N VAL A 40 -3.89 -0.87 5.54
CA VAL A 40 -5.32 -1.05 5.22
C VAL A 40 -6.21 -0.31 6.22
N PRO A 41 -7.38 0.18 5.78
CA PRO A 41 -8.29 0.95 6.65
C PRO A 41 -9.10 0.09 7.61
N ASP A 42 -9.37 -1.17 7.25
CA ASP A 42 -10.23 -2.08 8.01
C ASP A 42 -9.97 -3.55 7.63
N GLU A 43 -10.56 -4.46 8.40
CA GLU A 43 -10.43 -5.90 8.22
C GLU A 43 -11.03 -6.41 6.91
N ALA A 44 -12.04 -5.73 6.36
CA ALA A 44 -12.69 -6.16 5.13
C ALA A 44 -11.76 -5.98 3.93
N ILE A 45 -11.15 -4.80 3.79
CA ILE A 45 -10.15 -4.53 2.74
C ILE A 45 -8.91 -5.41 2.92
N ALA A 46 -8.56 -5.69 4.17
CA ALA A 46 -7.43 -6.54 4.50
C ALA A 46 -7.66 -8.00 4.06
N GLY A 47 -8.86 -8.54 4.27
CA GLY A 47 -9.27 -9.86 3.78
C GLY A 47 -9.35 -9.91 2.25
N ASP A 48 -9.97 -8.90 1.63
CA ASP A 48 -10.05 -8.79 0.17
C ASP A 48 -8.66 -8.81 -0.48
N LEU A 49 -7.69 -8.12 0.13
CA LEU A 49 -6.32 -8.08 -0.35
C LEU A 49 -5.58 -9.41 -0.17
N ASP A 50 -5.74 -10.07 0.98
CA ASP A 50 -5.16 -11.38 1.27
C ASP A 50 -5.62 -12.40 0.21
N ASP A 51 -6.93 -12.54 0.03
CA ASP A 51 -7.53 -13.42 -0.98
C ASP A 51 -7.08 -13.08 -2.42
N ALA A 52 -6.99 -11.78 -2.74
CA ALA A 52 -6.57 -11.33 -4.06
C ALA A 52 -5.08 -11.60 -4.35
N LEU A 53 -4.21 -11.53 -3.33
CA LEU A 53 -2.78 -11.85 -3.49
C LEU A 53 -2.56 -13.34 -3.75
N TRP A 54 -3.38 -14.22 -3.16
CA TRP A 54 -3.39 -15.65 -3.49
C TRP A 54 -3.79 -15.94 -4.94
N SER A 55 -4.68 -15.11 -5.50
CA SER A 55 -5.31 -15.37 -6.80
C SER A 55 -4.72 -14.56 -7.97
N LEU A 56 -3.66 -13.76 -7.72
CA LEU A 56 -3.19 -12.73 -8.65
C LEU A 56 -2.82 -13.25 -10.05
N ARG A 57 -2.17 -14.42 -10.14
CA ARG A 57 -1.92 -15.10 -11.41
C ARG A 57 -1.79 -16.60 -11.23
N GLN A 58 -2.19 -17.35 -12.26
CA GLN A 58 -1.97 -18.81 -12.28
C GLN A 58 -0.47 -19.12 -12.16
N GLY A 59 -0.11 -19.91 -11.13
CA GLY A 59 1.27 -20.33 -10.87
C GLY A 59 2.19 -19.25 -10.29
N GLY A 60 1.66 -18.09 -9.89
CA GLY A 60 2.39 -17.10 -9.11
C GLY A 60 2.06 -17.20 -7.62
N PHE A 61 3.06 -17.07 -6.77
CA PHE A 61 2.86 -16.96 -5.33
C PHE A 61 3.66 -15.77 -4.80
N ILE A 62 3.00 -14.90 -4.05
CA ILE A 62 3.62 -13.81 -3.30
C ILE A 62 3.51 -14.17 -1.83
N PRO A 63 4.61 -14.46 -1.13
CA PRO A 63 4.57 -14.71 0.32
C PRO A 63 4.04 -13.47 1.04
N HIS A 64 2.89 -13.61 1.70
CA HIS A 64 2.23 -12.52 2.40
C HIS A 64 1.63 -12.99 3.72
N GLU A 65 1.46 -12.07 4.66
CA GLU A 65 0.91 -12.35 5.98
C GLU A 65 0.12 -11.15 6.53
N ARG A 66 -0.92 -11.44 7.29
CA ARG A 66 -1.65 -10.44 8.08
C ARG A 66 -0.82 -10.06 9.31
N TYR A 67 -0.67 -8.75 9.54
CA TYR A 67 0.14 -8.22 10.61
C TYR A 67 -0.71 -7.50 11.65
N ASP A 68 -0.61 -7.95 12.90
CA ASP A 68 -1.36 -7.45 14.06
C ASP A 68 -0.46 -6.80 15.14
N GLY A 69 0.86 -6.76 14.92
CA GLY A 69 1.83 -6.18 15.85
C GLY A 69 2.73 -7.21 16.54
N GLU A 70 2.42 -8.50 16.42
CA GLU A 70 3.23 -9.56 17.04
C GLU A 70 4.55 -9.80 16.27
N PRO A 71 5.58 -10.40 16.89
CA PRO A 71 6.81 -10.76 16.21
C PRO A 71 6.56 -11.73 15.04
N LEU A 72 7.31 -11.55 13.95
CA LEU A 72 7.25 -12.43 12.77
C LEU A 72 8.27 -13.57 12.86
N ASP A 73 7.87 -14.74 12.38
CA ASP A 73 8.76 -15.89 12.24
C ASP A 73 9.54 -15.87 10.91
N GLU A 74 10.72 -16.48 10.90
CA GLU A 74 11.50 -16.69 9.68
C GLU A 74 11.00 -17.94 8.92
N PRO A 75 10.95 -17.91 7.56
CA PRO A 75 11.37 -16.82 6.69
C PRO A 75 10.34 -15.69 6.64
N LEU A 76 10.79 -14.44 6.77
CA LEU A 76 9.89 -13.28 6.72
C LEU A 76 9.13 -13.19 5.38
N PRO A 77 7.83 -12.85 5.40
CA PRO A 77 7.04 -12.67 4.18
C PRO A 77 7.56 -11.50 3.33
N SER A 78 7.17 -11.48 2.05
CA SER A 78 7.51 -10.37 1.16
C SER A 78 6.51 -9.22 1.27
N VAL A 79 5.28 -9.52 1.68
CA VAL A 79 4.20 -8.55 1.88
C VAL A 79 3.63 -8.71 3.29
N LEU A 80 3.46 -7.61 4.00
CA LEU A 80 2.66 -7.57 5.23
C LEU A 80 1.40 -6.73 4.99
N ILE A 81 0.29 -7.13 5.58
CA ILE A 81 -1.00 -6.43 5.47
C ILE A 81 -1.49 -6.11 6.88
N GLY A 82 -1.63 -4.82 7.21
CA GLY A 82 -2.04 -4.44 8.56
C GLY A 82 -2.47 -2.98 8.70
N ALA A 83 -2.79 -2.60 9.93
CA ALA A 83 -3.18 -1.23 10.30
C ALA A 83 -2.30 -0.64 11.43
N VAL A 84 -1.22 -1.34 11.80
CA VAL A 84 -0.30 -0.95 12.87
C VAL A 84 1.12 -0.71 12.31
N GLU A 85 2.01 -0.13 13.11
CA GLU A 85 3.40 0.07 12.65
C GLU A 85 4.10 -1.27 12.42
N PRO A 86 4.62 -1.58 11.21
CA PRO A 86 5.31 -2.83 10.93
C PRO A 86 6.75 -2.82 11.47
N PRO A 87 7.39 -4.00 11.60
CA PRO A 87 8.79 -4.08 11.99
C PRO A 87 9.72 -3.45 10.94
N ASP A 88 10.91 -3.05 11.39
CA ASP A 88 11.95 -2.40 10.56
C ASP A 88 12.28 -3.18 9.27
N SER A 89 12.10 -4.50 9.30
CA SER A 89 12.32 -5.39 8.14
C SER A 89 11.43 -5.06 6.94
N HIS A 90 10.35 -4.29 7.13
CA HIS A 90 9.38 -3.92 6.10
C HIS A 90 9.31 -2.40 5.84
N HIS A 91 10.26 -1.61 6.35
CA HIS A 91 10.33 -0.15 6.11
C HIS A 91 10.84 0.23 4.70
N GLY A 92 10.95 -0.71 3.77
CA GLY A 92 11.32 -0.39 2.38
C GLY A 92 10.21 0.38 1.65
N ILE A 93 9.05 -0.25 1.47
CA ILE A 93 7.92 0.33 0.74
C ILE A 93 6.66 0.21 1.58
N MET A 94 5.95 1.32 1.76
CA MET A 94 4.56 1.32 2.22
C MET A 94 3.62 1.54 1.06
N LEU A 95 2.54 0.78 0.97
CA LEU A 95 1.39 1.06 0.13
C LEU A 95 0.21 1.41 1.03
N ASN A 96 -0.36 2.59 0.87
CA ASN A 96 -1.49 3.05 1.65
C ASN A 96 -2.80 2.86 0.87
N LEU A 97 -3.68 2.00 1.39
CA LEU A 97 -5.08 1.87 0.97
C LEU A 97 -6.04 2.68 1.87
N GLY A 98 -5.53 3.26 2.96
CA GLY A 98 -6.30 4.08 3.87
C GLY A 98 -6.64 5.48 3.33
N LEU A 99 -7.54 6.16 4.05
CA LEU A 99 -7.91 7.54 3.75
C LEU A 99 -6.99 8.58 4.41
N GLU A 100 -6.23 8.18 5.42
CA GLU A 100 -5.36 9.04 6.21
C GLU A 100 -3.87 8.71 5.99
N VAL A 101 -2.99 9.60 6.45
CA VAL A 101 -1.54 9.34 6.48
C VAL A 101 -1.21 8.65 7.80
N PRO A 102 -0.69 7.41 7.82
CA PRO A 102 -0.30 6.75 9.06
C PRO A 102 0.88 7.48 9.72
N ASP A 103 0.89 7.63 11.04
CA ASP A 103 1.95 8.37 11.76
C ASP A 103 3.37 7.82 11.50
N PHE A 104 3.47 6.53 11.21
CA PHE A 104 4.72 5.81 10.95
C PHE A 104 5.18 5.87 9.48
N PHE A 105 4.48 6.59 8.57
CA PHE A 105 4.83 6.64 7.14
C PHE A 105 6.27 7.12 6.86
N SER A 106 6.79 7.99 7.73
CA SER A 106 8.10 8.63 7.54
C SER A 106 9.28 7.68 7.77
N ARG A 107 9.02 6.48 8.29
CA ARG A 107 10.01 5.42 8.44
C ARG A 107 10.34 4.73 7.13
N PHE A 108 9.46 4.84 6.13
CA PHE A 108 9.64 4.15 4.87
C PHE A 108 10.56 4.91 3.92
N GLU A 109 11.28 4.18 3.07
CA GLU A 109 12.03 4.78 1.97
C GLU A 109 11.07 5.32 0.89
N ARG A 110 9.95 4.62 0.67
CA ARG A 110 8.96 4.95 -0.35
C ARG A 110 7.52 4.69 0.13
N VAL A 111 6.62 5.62 -0.16
CA VAL A 111 5.17 5.48 0.08
C VAL A 111 4.43 5.52 -1.25
N LEU A 112 3.54 4.56 -1.46
CA LEU A 112 2.66 4.45 -2.60
C LEU A 112 1.23 4.76 -2.13
N GLU A 113 0.67 5.87 -2.59
CA GLU A 113 -0.68 6.31 -2.27
C GLU A 113 -1.63 5.88 -3.40
N ILE A 114 -2.60 5.01 -3.11
CA ILE A 114 -3.64 4.67 -4.09
C ILE A 114 -4.79 5.67 -3.97
N VAL A 115 -5.14 6.30 -5.09
CA VAL A 115 -6.24 7.24 -5.18
C VAL A 115 -7.39 6.60 -5.95
N ALA A 116 -8.36 6.09 -5.20
CA ALA A 116 -9.59 5.55 -5.77
C ALA A 116 -10.41 6.63 -6.50
N ALA A 117 -11.28 6.17 -7.40
CA ALA A 117 -12.08 7.04 -8.26
C ALA A 117 -13.21 7.77 -7.51
N ASP A 118 -13.65 7.26 -6.36
CA ASP A 118 -14.80 7.82 -5.66
C ASP A 118 -14.50 9.23 -5.12
N PRO A 119 -15.50 10.12 -5.03
CA PRO A 119 -15.29 11.52 -4.66
C PRO A 119 -14.66 11.72 -3.28
N GLN A 120 -14.94 10.83 -2.31
CA GLN A 120 -14.40 10.95 -0.96
C GLN A 120 -12.92 10.61 -0.94
N ALA A 121 -12.49 9.50 -1.55
CA ALA A 121 -11.08 9.15 -1.68
C ALA A 121 -10.29 10.21 -2.47
N ARG A 122 -10.89 10.80 -3.51
CA ARG A 122 -10.32 11.95 -4.23
C ARG A 122 -10.13 13.16 -3.33
N ALA A 123 -11.08 13.46 -2.44
CA ALA A 123 -10.95 14.55 -1.49
C ALA A 123 -9.85 14.27 -0.45
N MET A 124 -9.87 13.09 0.16
CA MET A 124 -8.89 12.71 1.18
C MET A 124 -7.46 12.62 0.62
N SER A 125 -7.30 12.11 -0.60
CA SER A 125 -5.97 12.08 -1.26
C SER A 125 -5.40 13.48 -1.52
N ARG A 126 -6.24 14.49 -1.79
CA ARG A 126 -5.77 15.89 -1.90
C ARG A 126 -5.24 16.41 -0.56
N GLU A 127 -5.89 16.06 0.55
CA GLU A 127 -5.41 16.40 1.89
C GLU A 127 -4.09 15.70 2.21
N ARG A 128 -3.95 14.39 1.89
CA ARG A 128 -2.68 13.66 2.04
C ARG A 128 -1.58 14.25 1.17
N TYR A 129 -1.88 14.56 -0.10
CA TYR A 129 -0.93 15.22 -1.00
C TYR A 129 -0.43 16.55 -0.43
N LYS A 130 -1.35 17.39 0.06
CA LYS A 130 -1.02 18.65 0.73
C LYS A 130 -0.17 18.42 1.98
N PHE A 131 -0.54 17.45 2.81
CA PHE A 131 0.21 17.09 4.01
C PHE A 131 1.68 16.77 3.71
N TYR A 132 1.94 15.96 2.68
CA TYR A 132 3.31 15.60 2.30
C TYR A 132 4.05 16.78 1.63
N ARG A 133 3.38 17.52 0.74
CA ARG A 133 3.96 18.68 0.06
C ARG A 133 4.40 19.75 1.05
N ASP A 134 3.54 20.11 2.00
CA ASP A 134 3.80 21.18 2.96
C ASP A 134 4.93 20.81 3.95
N ARG A 135 5.30 19.52 4.02
CA ARG A 135 6.45 18.99 4.77
C ARG A 135 7.71 18.78 3.90
N GLY A 136 7.65 19.09 2.61
CA GLY A 136 8.81 19.07 1.71
C GLY A 136 9.18 17.71 1.14
N TYR A 137 8.29 16.70 1.19
CA TYR A 137 8.56 15.39 0.58
C TYR A 137 8.58 15.44 -0.95
N GLU A 138 9.36 14.56 -1.58
CA GLU A 138 9.37 14.37 -3.03
C GLU A 138 8.07 13.68 -3.46
N LEU A 139 7.29 14.34 -4.32
CA LEU A 139 5.99 13.84 -4.79
C LEU A 139 6.03 13.53 -6.28
N ALA A 140 5.57 12.33 -6.64
CA ALA A 140 5.30 11.94 -8.01
C ALA A 140 3.85 11.52 -8.17
N THR A 141 3.30 11.68 -9.37
CA THR A 141 1.92 11.29 -9.69
C THR A 141 1.88 10.47 -10.97
N HIS A 142 1.19 9.34 -10.90
CA HIS A 142 1.04 8.37 -11.98
C HIS A 142 -0.45 8.17 -12.24
N LYS A 143 -0.89 8.36 -13.48
CA LYS A 143 -2.27 8.05 -13.89
C LYS A 143 -2.28 6.66 -14.50
N LEU A 144 -3.16 5.80 -14.03
CA LEU A 144 -3.32 4.41 -14.49
C LEU A 144 -4.44 4.25 -15.52
#